data_AF-A0A0F9P5E7-F1
#
_entry.id   AF-A0A0F9P5E7-F1
#
_cell.length_a   1.000
_cell.length_b   1.000
_cell.length_c   1.000
_cell.angle_alpha   90.00
_cell.angle_beta   90.00
_cell.angle_gamma   90.00
#
_symmetry.space_group_name_H-M   'P 1'
#
loop_
_entity.id
_entity.type
_entity.pdbx_description
1 polymer ?
#
loop_
_entity_poly.entity_id
_entity_poly.type
_entity_poly.pdbx_seq_one_letter_code
_entity_poly.pdbx_strand_id
1 'polypeptide(L)'
;MGILNEDKKAEDYPTRAAVNDTISFYVTVGNHLKRDLSFQVQVKRGNKDTKLAPDVPTNGSLDFIVGNFTISNREDWISQKLNISFSQIGENQIIITELWQIKNNIPEFYTKLWVRLNITN
;
A
#
# COMPACT_ATOMS: atom_id res chain seq x y z
N MET A 1 -6.63 -0.68 7.66
CA MET A 1 -6.15 -0.39 6.30
C MET A 1 -6.39 -1.61 5.43
N GLY A 2 -6.56 -1.45 4.12
CA GLY A 2 -6.66 -2.54 3.16
C GLY A 2 -6.10 -2.11 1.80
N ILE A 3 -5.59 -3.06 1.04
CA ILE A 3 -5.42 -2.92 -0.41
C ILE A 3 -6.74 -3.36 -1.02
N LEU A 4 -7.22 -2.74 -2.09
CA LEU A 4 -8.45 -3.14 -2.78
C LEU A 4 -8.15 -3.32 -4.26
N ASN A 5 -8.74 -4.33 -4.90
CA ASN A 5 -8.61 -4.55 -6.34
C ASN A 5 -9.28 -3.41 -7.15
N GLU A 6 -9.28 -3.50 -8.48
CA GLU A 6 -9.84 -2.46 -9.34
C GLU A 6 -11.35 -2.21 -9.18
N ASP A 7 -12.07 -3.18 -8.60
CA ASP A 7 -13.49 -3.09 -8.25
C ASP A 7 -13.73 -2.61 -6.80
N LYS A 8 -12.66 -2.15 -6.12
CA LYS A 8 -12.67 -1.73 -4.70
C LYS A 8 -13.04 -2.83 -3.72
N LYS A 9 -12.72 -4.08 -4.04
CA LYS A 9 -12.93 -5.24 -3.15
C LYS A 9 -11.63 -5.70 -2.51
N ALA A 10 -11.74 -6.26 -1.31
CA ALA A 10 -10.60 -6.77 -0.56
C ALA A 10 -10.26 -8.25 -0.90
N GLU A 11 -10.52 -8.67 -2.14
CA GLU A 11 -10.38 -10.04 -2.63
C GLU A 11 -9.88 -10.04 -4.09
N ASP A 12 -9.55 -11.22 -4.61
CA ASP A 12 -9.18 -11.40 -6.03
C ASP A 12 -8.06 -10.47 -6.53
N TYR A 13 -7.06 -10.23 -5.67
CA TYR A 13 -5.89 -9.45 -6.08
C TYR A 13 -5.09 -10.19 -7.15
N PRO A 14 -4.54 -9.48 -8.14
CA PRO A 14 -3.70 -10.11 -9.15
C PRO A 14 -2.46 -10.74 -8.50
N THR A 15 -2.36 -12.06 -8.58
CA THR A 15 -1.15 -12.82 -8.17
C THR A 15 -0.19 -13.01 -9.34
N ARG A 16 -0.58 -12.59 -10.55
CA ARG A 16 0.21 -12.68 -11.78
C ARG A 16 -0.06 -11.43 -12.64
N ALA A 17 0.97 -10.93 -13.31
CA ALA A 17 0.88 -9.86 -14.30
C ALA A 17 2.01 -10.02 -15.33
N ALA A 18 1.85 -9.53 -16.56
CA ALA A 18 2.95 -9.50 -17.52
C ALA A 18 3.92 -8.34 -17.20
N VAL A 19 5.13 -8.41 -17.74
CA VAL A 19 6.09 -7.31 -17.67
C VAL A 19 5.46 -6.05 -18.27
N ASN A 20 5.62 -4.93 -17.55
CA ASN A 20 5.05 -3.62 -17.88
C ASN A 20 3.51 -3.54 -17.86
N ASP A 21 2.79 -4.61 -17.49
CA ASP A 21 1.36 -4.52 -17.26
C ASP A 21 1.08 -3.53 -16.12
N THR A 22 0.03 -2.74 -16.32
CA THR A 22 -0.46 -1.83 -15.30
C THR A 22 -1.38 -2.58 -14.36
N ILE A 23 -0.97 -2.65 -13.09
CA ILE A 23 -1.76 -3.19 -12.01
C ILE A 23 -2.44 -2.03 -11.32
N SER A 24 -3.77 -2.01 -11.39
CA SER A 24 -4.58 -1.00 -10.76
C SER A 24 -5.19 -1.46 -9.45
N PHE A 25 -5.15 -0.62 -8.44
CA PHE A 25 -5.70 -0.91 -7.12
C PHE A 25 -6.06 0.38 -6.38
N TYR A 26 -6.71 0.23 -5.23
CA TYR A 26 -6.98 1.30 -4.28
C TYR A 26 -6.40 0.94 -2.91
N VAL A 27 -6.24 1.94 -2.05
CA VAL A 27 -5.93 1.72 -0.63
C VAL A 27 -7.06 2.32 0.20
N THR A 28 -7.47 1.61 1.24
CA THR A 28 -8.44 2.11 2.22
C THR A 28 -7.84 2.21 3.61
N VAL A 29 -8.21 3.26 4.35
CA VAL A 29 -7.85 3.46 5.76
C VAL A 29 -9.14 3.75 6.53
N GLY A 30 -9.48 2.87 7.48
CA GLY A 30 -10.56 3.08 8.43
C GLY A 30 -10.03 3.43 9.81
N ASN A 31 -10.61 4.45 10.43
CA ASN A 31 -10.20 4.92 11.75
C ASN A 31 -11.12 4.39 12.84
N HIS A 32 -10.60 3.46 13.66
CA HIS A 32 -11.31 2.91 14.82
C HIS A 32 -10.61 3.23 16.15
N LEU A 33 -9.75 4.26 16.18
CA LEU A 33 -8.89 4.58 17.33
C LEU A 33 -9.57 5.43 18.42
N LYS A 34 -10.87 5.77 18.27
CA LYS A 34 -11.60 6.68 19.18
C LYS A 34 -11.00 8.10 19.26
N ARG A 35 -10.23 8.50 18.26
CA ARG A 35 -9.65 9.83 18.08
C ARG A 35 -9.45 10.11 16.60
N ASP A 36 -9.22 11.36 16.23
CA ASP A 36 -8.87 11.72 14.86
C ASP A 36 -7.50 11.16 14.47
N LEU A 37 -7.37 10.82 13.19
CA LEU A 37 -6.19 10.21 12.62
C LEU A 37 -5.68 11.08 11.47
N SER A 38 -4.59 11.80 11.70
CA SER A 38 -3.76 12.36 10.63
C SER A 38 -2.79 11.30 10.15
N PHE A 39 -2.74 11.06 8.84
CA PHE A 39 -1.91 10.00 8.29
C PHE A 39 -1.35 10.34 6.91
N GLN A 40 -0.50 9.46 6.41
CA GLN A 40 -0.22 9.29 4.99
C GLN A 40 -0.03 7.78 4.73
N VAL A 41 -0.25 7.37 3.49
CA VAL A 41 0.08 6.03 3.01
C VAL A 41 1.23 6.15 2.03
N GLN A 42 2.29 5.40 2.28
CA GLN A 42 3.38 5.19 1.33
C GLN A 42 3.14 3.89 0.58
N VAL A 43 3.14 3.98 -0.74
CA VAL A 43 3.00 2.83 -1.63
C VAL A 43 4.36 2.55 -2.25
N LYS A 44 4.83 1.32 -2.10
CA LYS A 44 6.17 0.90 -2.50
C LYS A 44 6.12 -0.37 -3.35
N ARG A 45 7.10 -0.51 -4.24
CA ARG A 45 7.44 -1.78 -4.88
C ARG A 45 8.56 -2.48 -4.11
N GLY A 46 8.41 -3.78 -3.94
CA GLY A 46 9.41 -4.67 -3.38
C GLY A 46 9.63 -5.89 -4.27
N ASN A 47 10.60 -6.69 -3.87
CA ASN A 47 11.00 -7.95 -4.50
C ASN A 47 11.32 -9.00 -3.41
N LYS A 48 11.84 -10.16 -3.82
CA LYS A 48 12.23 -11.25 -2.90
C LYS A 48 13.20 -10.84 -1.77
N ASP A 49 14.00 -9.80 -1.98
CA ASP A 49 15.02 -9.32 -1.04
C ASP A 49 14.48 -8.21 -0.11
N THR A 50 13.20 -7.84 -0.28
CA THR A 50 12.55 -6.82 0.56
C THR A 50 12.27 -7.35 1.96
N LYS A 51 12.74 -6.62 2.97
CA LYS A 51 12.60 -6.94 4.38
C LYS A 51 11.20 -6.58 4.87
N LEU A 52 10.42 -7.59 5.24
CA LEU A 52 9.04 -7.46 5.73
C LEU A 52 8.92 -7.61 7.27
N ALA A 53 10.00 -7.34 8.01
CA ALA A 53 10.02 -7.48 9.47
C ALA A 53 8.86 -6.73 10.15
N PRO A 54 8.19 -7.28 11.17
CA PRO A 54 7.09 -6.60 11.85
C PRO A 54 7.50 -5.21 12.38
N ASP A 55 6.53 -4.29 12.45
CA ASP A 55 6.65 -2.99 13.15
C ASP A 55 7.75 -2.02 12.68
N VAL A 56 8.39 -2.31 11.54
CA VAL A 56 9.36 -1.39 10.89
C VAL A 56 9.00 -1.13 9.43
N PRO A 57 9.35 0.04 8.87
CA PRO A 57 9.23 0.31 7.43
C PRO A 57 10.01 -0.71 6.60
N THR A 58 9.51 -0.98 5.39
CA THR A 58 10.20 -1.80 4.40
C THR A 58 11.25 -0.99 3.65
N ASN A 59 12.27 -1.70 3.14
CA ASN A 59 13.28 -1.16 2.22
C ASN A 59 12.85 -1.22 0.74
N GLY A 60 11.54 -1.30 0.47
CA GLY A 60 11.02 -1.22 -0.90
C GLY A 60 11.20 0.18 -1.51
N SER A 61 11.14 0.24 -2.83
CA SER A 61 11.21 1.49 -3.60
C SER A 61 9.88 2.24 -3.53
N LEU A 62 9.91 3.51 -3.13
CA LEU A 62 8.73 4.36 -3.05
C LEU A 62 8.21 4.75 -4.43
N ASP A 63 6.91 4.54 -4.66
CA ASP A 63 6.21 4.98 -5.87
C ASP A 63 5.27 6.16 -5.59
N PHE A 64 4.48 6.08 -4.53
CA PHE A 64 3.49 7.12 -4.20
C PHE A 64 3.45 7.44 -2.70
N ILE A 65 3.12 8.70 -2.40
CA ILE A 65 2.62 9.12 -1.09
C ILE A 65 1.20 9.66 -1.30
N VAL A 66 0.23 9.10 -0.58
CA VAL A 66 -1.19 9.49 -0.66
C VAL A 66 -1.75 9.65 0.76
N GLY A 67 -2.96 10.19 0.90
CA GLY A 67 -3.65 10.18 2.21
C GLY A 67 -3.21 11.25 3.22
N ASN A 68 -2.55 12.34 2.79
CA ASN A 68 -2.00 13.40 3.66
C ASN A 68 -3.07 14.37 4.22
N PHE A 69 -3.98 13.86 5.04
CA PHE A 69 -5.02 14.64 5.71
C PHE A 69 -5.49 13.91 6.98
N THR A 70 -6.48 14.47 7.66
CA THR A 70 -7.06 13.92 8.88
C THR A 70 -8.43 13.33 8.60
N ILE A 71 -8.70 12.13 9.13
CA ILE A 71 -10.04 11.54 9.18
C ILE A 71 -10.53 11.41 10.62
N SER A 72 -11.82 11.62 10.82
CA SER A 72 -12.45 11.55 12.13
C SER A 72 -12.55 10.10 12.60
N ASN A 73 -12.82 9.89 13.89
CA ASN A 73 -13.14 8.55 14.40
C ASN A 73 -14.37 7.95 13.69
N ARG A 74 -14.27 6.68 13.29
CA ARG A 74 -15.25 5.90 12.53
C ARG A 74 -15.45 6.34 11.07
N GLU A 75 -14.58 7.20 10.56
CA GLU A 75 -14.55 7.49 9.13
C GLU A 75 -13.58 6.55 8.41
N ASP A 76 -13.93 6.29 7.16
CA ASP A 76 -13.13 5.53 6.22
C ASP A 76 -12.73 6.43 5.05
N TRP A 77 -11.51 6.23 4.57
CA TRP A 77 -11.02 6.83 3.35
C TRP A 77 -10.65 5.74 2.34
N ILE A 78 -10.88 6.04 1.06
CA ILE A 78 -10.40 5.25 -0.07
C ILE A 78 -9.63 6.19 -0.99
N SER A 79 -8.45 5.78 -1.42
CA SER A 79 -7.62 6.56 -2.34
C SER A 79 -8.28 6.76 -3.71
N GLN A 80 -7.69 7.63 -4.52
CA GLN A 80 -7.82 7.54 -5.98
C GLN A 80 -7.26 6.21 -6.50
N LYS A 81 -7.58 5.85 -7.76
CA LYS A 81 -7.03 4.65 -8.41
C LYS A 81 -5.51 4.80 -8.55
N LEU A 82 -4.76 3.83 -8.05
CA LEU A 82 -3.30 3.78 -8.10
C LEU A 82 -2.87 2.76 -9.14
N ASN A 83 -1.76 3.04 -9.83
CA ASN A 83 -1.26 2.22 -10.92
C ASN A 83 0.23 1.93 -10.68
N ILE A 84 0.60 0.65 -10.67
CA ILE A 84 2.00 0.21 -10.60
C ILE A 84 2.28 -0.75 -11.76
N SER A 85 3.51 -0.73 -12.26
CA SER A 85 4.01 -1.74 -13.17
C SER A 85 5.39 -2.23 -12.74
N PHE A 86 5.74 -3.42 -13.17
CA PHE A 86 7.05 -4.04 -12.93
C PHE A 86 7.77 -4.22 -14.26
N SER A 87 8.99 -3.68 -14.36
CA SER A 87 9.78 -3.69 -15.58
C SER A 87 10.62 -4.97 -15.77
N GLN A 88 10.61 -5.86 -14.78
CA GLN A 88 11.41 -7.07 -14.77
C GLN A 88 10.55 -8.28 -14.40
N ILE A 89 10.77 -9.37 -15.13
CA ILE A 89 10.26 -10.70 -14.80
C ILE A 89 10.78 -11.06 -13.42
N GLY A 90 9.94 -11.72 -12.61
CA GLY A 90 10.40 -12.26 -11.34
C GLY A 90 9.26 -12.82 -10.52
N GLU A 91 9.59 -13.86 -9.76
CA GLU A 91 8.72 -14.37 -8.70
C GLU A 91 8.85 -13.49 -7.46
N ASN A 92 7.77 -13.39 -6.69
CA ASN A 92 7.73 -12.62 -5.45
C ASN A 92 8.07 -11.13 -5.62
N GLN A 93 7.59 -10.51 -6.71
CA GLN A 93 7.43 -9.06 -6.74
C GLN A 93 6.34 -8.67 -5.74
N ILE A 94 6.43 -7.48 -5.15
CA ILE A 94 5.61 -7.10 -4.01
C ILE A 94 5.05 -5.70 -4.21
N ILE A 95 3.73 -5.55 -4.07
CA ILE A 95 3.10 -4.25 -3.84
C ILE A 95 2.96 -4.09 -2.34
N ILE A 96 3.52 -3.01 -1.78
CA ILE A 96 3.56 -2.75 -0.34
C ILE A 96 2.84 -1.44 -0.08
N THR A 97 2.01 -1.43 0.95
CA THR A 97 1.36 -0.22 1.47
C THR A 97 1.74 -0.07 2.93
N GLU A 98 2.25 1.10 3.30
CA GLU A 98 2.63 1.43 4.66
C GLU A 98 1.78 2.60 5.13
N LEU A 99 1.12 2.43 6.28
CA LEU A 99 0.41 3.50 6.95
C LEU A 99 1.36 4.20 7.91
N TRP A 100 1.44 5.52 7.79
CA TRP A 100 2.23 6.39 8.63
C TRP A 100 1.29 7.36 9.34
N GLN A 101 1.31 7.39 10.66
CA GLN A 101 0.60 8.41 11.44
C GLN A 101 1.40 9.71 11.42
N ILE A 102 0.73 10.85 11.28
CA ILE A 102 1.39 12.14 11.38
C ILE A 102 1.16 12.67 12.79
N LYS A 103 2.22 12.78 13.58
CA LYS A 103 2.21 13.39 14.91
C LYS A 103 3.14 14.58 14.93
N ASN A 104 2.65 15.75 15.32
CA ASN A 104 3.45 16.99 15.35
C ASN A 104 4.18 17.26 14.02
N ASN A 105 3.50 17.02 12.88
CA ASN A 105 4.05 17.12 11.53
C ASN A 105 5.19 16.14 11.19
N ILE A 106 5.40 15.10 12.01
CA ILE A 106 6.39 14.05 11.78
C ILE A 106 5.65 12.74 11.44
N PRO A 107 5.92 12.14 10.27
CA PRO A 107 5.40 10.82 9.93
C PRO A 107 6.09 9.72 10.77
N GLU A 108 5.28 8.94 11.48
CA GLU A 108 5.70 7.77 12.26
C GLU A 108 5.07 6.52 11.65
N PHE A 109 5.90 5.49 11.41
CA PHE A 109 5.41 4.21 10.89
C PHE A 109 4.40 3.60 11.85
N TYR A 110 3.29 3.11 11.32
CA TYR A 110 2.23 2.50 12.12
C TYR A 110 1.99 1.04 11.76
N THR A 111 1.79 0.75 10.47
CA THR A 111 1.59 -0.63 10.02
C THR A 111 1.83 -0.76 8.52
N LYS A 112 1.79 -1.99 8.01
CA LYS A 112 1.92 -2.29 6.58
C LYS A 112 1.07 -3.48 6.15
N LEU A 113 0.73 -3.47 4.87
CA LEU A 113 0.14 -4.60 4.15
C LEU A 113 0.90 -4.80 2.85
N TRP A 114 0.89 -6.02 2.33
CA TRP A 114 1.54 -6.32 1.07
C TRP A 114 0.83 -7.44 0.32
N VAL A 115 0.97 -7.41 -1.00
CA VAL A 115 0.53 -8.49 -1.91
C VAL A 115 1.74 -8.94 -2.71
N ARG A 116 1.89 -10.26 -2.85
CA ARG A 116 2.91 -10.87 -3.71
C ARG A 116 2.32 -11.26 -5.04
N LEU A 117 3.10 -11.07 -6.08
CA LEU A 117 2.74 -11.44 -7.44
C LEU A 117 3.95 -11.92 -8.24
N ASN A 118 3.67 -12.73 -9.25
CA ASN A 118 4.64 -13.22 -10.20
C ASN A 118 4.55 -12.41 -11.49
N ILE A 119 5.66 -11.82 -11.91
CA ILE A 119 5.75 -11.09 -13.17
C ILE A 119 6.27 -12.04 -14.23
N THR A 120 5.47 -12.25 -15.27
CA THR A 120 5.77 -13.16 -16.39
C THR A 120 5.96 -12.40 -17.70
N ASN A 121 6.38 -13.10 -18.74
CA ASN A 121 6.27 -12.58 -20.11
C ASN A 121 4.81 -12.45 -20.55
#